data_AF-Q39YC3-F1
#
_entry.id   AF-Q39YC3-F1
#
_cell.length_a   1.000
_cell.length_b   1.000
_cell.length_c   1.000
_cell.angle_alpha   90.00
_cell.angle_beta   90.00
_cell.angle_gamma   90.00
#
_symmetry.space_group_name_H-M   'P 1'
#
loop_
_entity.id
_entity.type
_entity.pdbx_description
1 polymer ?
#
loop_
_entity_poly.entity_id
_entity_poly.type
_entity_poly.pdbx_seq_one_letter_code
_entity_poly.pdbx_strand_id
1 'polypeptide(L)' 'MVKFYDPMDRADQARVEAILRGKGIEYFLLPEPQEGIGPQQIHVAEEDLPFAEALLRKG' A
#
# COMPACT_ATOMS: atom_id res chain seq x y z
N MET A 1 8.68 4.36 -8.05
CA MET A 1 7.47 4.02 -7.26
C MET A 1 6.59 3.15 -8.13
N VAL A 2 6.18 2.00 -7.63
CA VAL A 2 5.36 1.01 -8.33
C VAL A 2 4.11 0.71 -7.51
N LYS A 3 3.00 0.38 -8.18
CA LYS A 3 1.76 0.00 -7.49
C LYS A 3 2.01 -1.24 -6.64
N PHE A 4 1.76 -1.13 -5.34
CA PHE A 4 1.93 -2.22 -4.39
C PHE A 4 0.58 -2.79 -3.95
N TYR A 5 -0.35 -1.92 -3.57
CA TYR A 5 -1.62 -2.36 -3.00
C TYR A 5 -2.76 -1.42 -3.38
N ASP A 6 -3.94 -2.00 -3.57
CA ASP A 6 -5.19 -1.29 -3.87
C ASP A 6 -6.18 -1.59 -2.73
N PRO A 7 -6.30 -0.69 -1.74
CA PRO A 7 -7.14 -0.96 -0.58
C PRO A 7 -8.62 -1.06 -0.94
N MET A 8 -9.35 -1.93 -0.25
CA MET A 8 -10.81 -2.03 -0.47
C MET A 8 -11.58 -0.89 0.21
N ASP A 9 -11.09 -0.43 1.36
CA ASP A 9 -11.66 0.66 2.13
C ASP A 9 -10.58 1.39 2.96
N ARG A 10 -11.00 2.36 3.78
CA ARG A 10 -10.05 3.12 4.63
C ARG A 10 -9.46 2.30 5.78
N ALA A 11 -10.15 1.28 6.28
CA ALA A 11 -9.65 0.44 7.36
C ALA A 11 -8.55 -0.50 6.84
N ASP A 12 -8.76 -1.07 5.66
CA ASP A 12 -7.76 -1.87 4.95
C ASP A 12 -6.54 -1.01 4.55
N GLN A 13 -6.77 0.20 4.05
CA GLN A 13 -5.71 1.16 3.79
C GLN A 13 -4.87 1.41 5.06
N ALA A 14 -5.52 1.74 6.18
CA ALA A 14 -4.84 2.00 7.45
C ALA A 14 -4.05 0.79 7.97
N ARG A 15 -4.59 -0.43 7.79
CA ARG A 15 -3.91 -1.68 8.15
C ARG A 15 -2.61 -1.84 7.36
N VAL A 16 -2.65 -1.65 6.05
CA VAL A 16 -1.47 -1.79 5.20
C VAL A 16 -0.45 -0.68 5.47
N GLU A 17 -0.89 0.57 5.65
CA GLU A 17 -0.02 1.66 6.06
C GLU A 17 0.71 1.37 7.39
N ALA A 18 0.01 0.78 8.37
CA ALA A 18 0.62 0.41 9.65
C ALA A 18 1.69 -0.69 9.50
N ILE A 19 1.47 -1.68 8.63
CA ILE A 19 2.45 -2.74 8.33
C ILE A 19 3.72 -2.14 7.70
N LEU A 20 3.57 -1.28 6.69
CA LEU A 20 4.69 -0.64 6.00
C LEU A 20 5.49 0.25 6.95
N ARG A 21 4.81 1.12 7.71
CA ARG A 21 5.46 1.98 8.73
C ARG A 21 6.17 1.15 9.80
N GLY A 22 5.54 0.06 10.27
CA GLY A 22 6.13 -0.83 11.28
C GLY A 22 7.40 -1.55 10.81
N LYS A 23 7.69 -1.54 9.51
CA LYS A 23 8.90 -2.12 8.92
C LYS A 23 9.84 -1.10 8.28
N GLY A 24 9.52 0.20 8.41
CA GLY A 24 10.34 1.28 7.85
C GLY A 24 10.32 1.35 6.32
N ILE A 25 9.27 0.80 5.67
CA ILE A 25 9.10 0.90 4.22
C ILE A 25 8.42 2.23 3.89
N GLU A 26 9.06 3.04 3.06
CA GLU A 26 8.47 4.26 2.55
C GLU A 26 7.39 3.95 1.51
N TYR A 27 6.28 4.68 1.58
CA TYR A 27 5.16 4.49 0.66
C TYR A 27 4.51 5.82 0.29
N PHE A 28 3.86 5.82 -0.86
CA PHE A 28 3.16 6.96 -1.41
C PHE A 28 1.70 6.58 -1.62
N LEU A 29 0.82 7.51 -1.26
CA LEU A 29 -0.59 7.42 -1.55
C LEU A 29 -0.83 8.18 -2.86
N LEU A 30 -1.22 7.46 -3.90
CA LEU A 30 -1.57 8.06 -5.18
C LEU A 30 -3.08 8.00 -5.39
N PRO A 31 -3.72 9.13 -5.76
CA PRO A 31 -5.13 9.13 -6.11
C PRO A 31 -5.31 8.39 -7.44
N GLU A 32 -5.95 7.22 -7.41
CA GLU A 32 -7.01 6.75 -8.34
C GLU A 32 -7.45 5.33 -7.96
N PRO A 33 -8.76 5.04 -8.09
CA PRO A 33 -9.18 4.34 -9.30
C PRO A 33 -10.01 5.25 -10.21
N GLN A 34 -9.91 4.99 -11.51
CA GLN A 34 -10.77 5.47 -12.60
C GLN A 34 -12.21 5.61 -12.05
N GLU A 35 -12.71 6.85 -11.87
CA GLU A 35 -13.99 7.27 -11.25
C GLU A 35 -13.92 8.01 -9.89
N GLY A 36 -12.80 8.06 -9.17
CA GLY A 36 -12.65 8.94 -7.99
C GLY A 36 -13.46 8.54 -6.75
N ILE A 37 -13.97 7.30 -6.72
CA ILE A 37 -14.75 6.74 -5.61
C ILE A 37 -13.95 5.56 -5.03
N GLY A 38 -12.96 5.83 -4.18
CA GLY A 38 -12.16 4.78 -3.53
C GLY A 38 -11.04 5.32 -2.63
N PRO A 39 -10.46 4.50 -1.75
CA PRO A 39 -9.23 4.84 -1.02
C PRO A 39 -8.04 5.02 -1.97
N GLN A 40 -6.98 5.67 -1.50
CA GLN A 40 -5.80 5.93 -2.31
C GLN A 40 -4.99 4.65 -2.51
N GLN A 41 -4.44 4.45 -3.71
CA GLN A 41 -3.53 3.34 -3.97
C GLN A 41 -2.23 3.54 -3.21
N ILE A 42 -1.66 2.43 -2.74
CA ILE A 42 -0.38 2.43 -2.04
C ILE A 42 0.70 2.01 -3.04
N HIS A 43 1.70 2.86 -3.19
CA HIS A 43 2.88 2.65 -4.01
C HIS A 43 4.12 2.59 -3.14
N VAL A 44 5.09 1.75 -3.51
CA VAL A 44 6.38 1.61 -2.80
C VAL A 44 7.54 1.73 -3.79
N ALA A 45 8.77 1.82 -3.29
CA ALA A 45 9.95 1.70 -4.13
C ALA A 45 9.99 0.31 -4.80
N GLU A 46 10.47 0.22 -6.05
CA GLU A 46 10.51 -1.05 -6.77
C GLU A 46 11.37 -2.09 -6.05
N GLU A 47 12.42 -1.66 -5.37
CA GLU A 47 13.29 -2.50 -4.54
C GLU A 47 12.59 -3.06 -3.29
N ASP A 48 11.63 -2.33 -2.73
CA ASP A 48 10.88 -2.71 -1.53
C ASP A 48 9.67 -3.59 -1.84
N LEU A 49 9.22 -3.63 -3.09
CA LEU A 49 8.02 -4.36 -3.52
C LEU A 49 8.02 -5.83 -3.06
N PRO A 50 9.09 -6.63 -3.26
CA PRO A 50 9.11 -8.03 -2.84
C PRO A 50 8.97 -8.19 -1.31
N PHE A 51 9.57 -7.28 -0.55
CA PHE A 51 9.51 -7.30 0.91
C PHE A 51 8.13 -6.87 1.41
N ALA A 52 7.55 -5.83 0.83
CA ALA A 52 6.19 -5.36 1.11
C ALA A 52 5.15 -6.46 0.83
N GLU A 53 5.26 -7.17 -0.29
CA GLU A 53 4.37 -8.31 -0.63
C GLU A 53 4.49 -9.46 0.37
N ALA A 54 5.71 -9.76 0.81
CA ALA A 54 5.95 -10.83 1.78
C ALA A 54 5.33 -10.53 3.15
N LEU A 55 5.24 -9.26 3.54
CA LEU A 55 4.60 -8.83 4.79
C LEU A 55 3.09 -9.05 4.77
N LEU A 56 2.42 -8.76 3.64
CA LEU A 56 0.97 -8.97 3.51
C LEU A 56 0.56 -10.44 3.54
N ARG A 57 1.42 -11.35 3.08
CA ARG A 57 1.15 -12.81 3.13
C ARG A 57 1.31 -13.43 4.51
N LYS A 58 1.96 -12.73 5.45
CA LYS A 58 2.26 -13.21 6.81
C LYS A 58 1.38 -12.60 7.90
N GLY A 59 0.46 -11.68 7.54
CA GLY A 59 -0.45 -10.98 8.44
C GLY A 59 -1.89 -11.42 8.30
#